data_AF-A0A9E7UHJ8-F1
#
_entry.id   AF-A0A9E7UHJ8-F1
#
_cell.length_a   1.000
_cell.length_b   1.000
_cell.length_c   1.000
_cell.angle_alpha   90.00
_cell.angle_beta   90.00
_cell.angle_gamma   90.00
#
_symmetry.space_group_name_H-M   'P 1'
#
loop_
_entity.id
_entity.type
_entity.pdbx_description
1 polymer ?
#
loop_
_entity_poly.entity_id
_entity_poly.type
_entity_poly.pdbx_seq_one_letter_code
_entity_poly.pdbx_strand_id
1 'polypeptide(L)'
;MDTKNKIILGLFIVIIGLSVLTYENYITNSQNVFIGEKHVLLLCADPSEPRSGIGAVDMAFILTLNNGNITNVTAVYPHNMAHPTAEPPAALRAQGVNRWLLHDSLWEADTEKGVRLAQEIVEYNTGVKTDIVVIVTPQAVDGILQAIGPVYVEGQGYVSGNSINFLRDEQRQGSSRGPAVQSLMKAIFNATKDRSKYIALVNAGIQQYQQGNIVVVPQGAFIQFLISTGIERATT
;
A
#
# COMPACT_ATOMS: atom_id res chain seq x y z
N MET A 1 -4.24 26.04 5.83
CA MET A 1 -5.46 25.26 5.58
C MET A 1 -4.99 24.11 4.71
N ASP A 2 -4.61 23.00 5.34
CA ASP A 2 -3.52 22.16 4.86
C ASP A 2 -4.01 20.88 4.18
N THR A 3 -3.59 20.71 2.93
CA THR A 3 -3.71 19.54 2.04
C THR A 3 -2.93 18.31 2.54
N LYS A 4 -2.66 18.19 3.85
CA LYS A 4 -1.87 17.12 4.48
C LYS A 4 -2.67 15.88 4.87
N ASN A 5 -3.93 15.81 4.43
CA ASN A 5 -4.95 15.10 5.19
C ASN A 5 -5.86 14.21 4.32
N LYS A 6 -5.37 13.35 3.41
CA LYS A 6 -6.30 12.47 2.66
C LYS A 6 -6.06 10.96 2.53
N ILE A 7 -4.90 10.34 2.29
CA ILE A 7 -4.92 8.92 1.87
C ILE A 7 -3.88 8.06 2.59
N ILE A 8 -4.27 7.33 3.64
CA ILE A 8 -3.32 6.48 4.39
C ILE A 8 -3.85 5.03 4.64
N LEU A 9 -5.09 4.69 4.25
CA LEU A 9 -5.69 3.39 4.62
C LEU A 9 -5.50 2.24 3.62
N GLY A 10 -5.12 2.55 2.37
CA GLY A 10 -4.80 1.61 1.28
C GLY A 10 -3.90 0.45 1.67
N LEU A 11 -2.97 0.83 2.53
CA LEU A 11 -1.59 0.41 2.46
C LEU A 11 -1.34 -1.01 2.92
N PHE A 12 -1.70 -1.29 4.16
CA PHE A 12 -0.99 -2.34 4.86
C PHE A 12 -1.71 -3.68 4.80
N ILE A 13 -2.95 -3.70 4.33
CA ILE A 13 -3.81 -4.89 4.41
C ILE A 13 -3.49 -5.91 3.31
N VAL A 14 -3.08 -5.41 2.14
CA VAL A 14 -2.53 -6.22 1.04
C VAL A 14 -1.18 -6.80 1.46
N ILE A 15 -0.36 -6.01 2.15
CA ILE A 15 0.98 -6.42 2.60
C ILE A 15 0.94 -7.29 3.86
N ILE A 16 -0.06 -7.17 4.74
CA ILE A 16 -0.28 -8.12 5.85
C ILE A 16 -0.72 -9.47 5.31
N GLY A 17 -1.56 -9.52 4.27
CA GLY A 17 -1.83 -10.77 3.56
C GLY A 17 -0.53 -11.46 3.16
N LEU A 18 0.40 -10.68 2.59
CA LEU A 18 1.75 -11.08 2.18
C LEU A 18 2.71 -11.45 3.32
N SER A 19 2.66 -10.74 4.46
CA SER A 19 3.66 -10.83 5.54
C SER A 19 3.24 -11.70 6.73
N VAL A 20 1.97 -12.07 6.88
CA VAL A 20 1.50 -12.91 8.00
C VAL A 20 1.93 -14.39 7.85
N LEU A 21 2.38 -14.81 6.67
CA LEU A 21 2.63 -16.22 6.38
C LEU A 21 4.09 -16.68 6.31
N THR A 22 5.08 -15.80 6.45
CA THR A 22 6.44 -16.18 6.04
C THR A 22 7.29 -16.85 7.11
N TYR A 23 6.80 -17.14 8.32
CA TYR A 23 7.65 -17.78 9.33
C TYR A 23 7.46 -19.30 9.49
N GLU A 24 6.23 -19.83 9.46
CA GLU A 24 6.07 -21.25 9.84
C GLU A 24 6.17 -22.26 8.70
N ASN A 25 6.09 -21.85 7.43
CA ASN A 25 5.72 -22.83 6.40
C ASN A 25 6.33 -22.75 5.01
N TYR A 26 7.56 -22.25 4.76
CA TYR A 26 8.23 -22.63 3.48
C TYR A 26 9.75 -22.38 3.42
N ILE A 27 10.53 -23.21 4.11
CA ILE A 27 11.92 -23.50 3.75
C ILE A 27 11.90 -24.62 2.71
N THR A 28 11.64 -24.30 1.44
CA THR A 28 12.05 -25.10 0.26
C THR A 28 11.46 -24.49 -1.00
N ASN A 29 12.13 -23.52 -1.62
CA ASN A 29 12.37 -23.49 -3.07
C ASN A 29 12.94 -22.13 -3.51
N SER A 30 13.91 -22.24 -4.41
CA SER A 30 14.83 -21.20 -4.86
C SER A 30 14.14 -20.22 -5.82
N GLN A 31 13.80 -19.03 -5.31
CA GLN A 31 13.54 -17.73 -6.00
C GLN A 31 12.50 -16.88 -5.23
N ASN A 32 12.53 -16.89 -3.89
CA ASN A 32 11.58 -16.12 -3.09
C ASN A 32 12.06 -14.65 -2.96
N VAL A 33 11.28 -13.71 -3.49
CA VAL A 33 11.58 -12.26 -3.44
C VAL A 33 11.54 -11.68 -2.02
N PHE A 34 11.03 -12.45 -1.04
CA PHE A 34 10.92 -12.07 0.36
C PHE A 34 12.03 -12.64 1.26
N ILE A 35 13.01 -13.37 0.70
CA ILE A 35 14.18 -13.83 1.47
C ILE A 35 15.15 -12.66 1.70
N GLY A 36 15.66 -12.58 2.93
CA GLY A 36 16.58 -11.52 3.35
C GLY A 36 15.86 -10.23 3.69
N GLU A 37 16.64 -9.16 3.80
CA GLU A 37 16.09 -7.82 3.97
C GLU A 37 15.55 -7.29 2.64
N LYS A 38 14.33 -6.77 2.67
CA LYS A 38 13.61 -6.23 1.52
C LYS A 38 12.90 -4.95 1.86
N HIS A 39 12.85 -4.03 0.91
CA HIS A 39 12.13 -2.78 1.05
C HIS A 39 10.97 -2.71 0.05
N VAL A 40 9.74 -2.63 0.57
CA VAL A 40 8.55 -2.41 -0.26
C VAL A 40 8.20 -0.93 -0.21
N LEU A 41 8.21 -0.27 -1.38
CA LEU A 41 7.62 1.06 -1.54
C LEU A 41 6.12 0.88 -1.76
N LEU A 42 5.33 1.49 -0.89
CA LEU A 42 3.89 1.42 -1.00
C LEU A 42 3.32 2.80 -1.26
N LEU A 43 2.68 2.93 -2.42
CA LEU A 43 2.12 4.16 -2.95
C LEU A 43 0.60 4.16 -2.76
N CYS A 44 0.11 5.20 -2.13
CA CYS A 44 -1.28 5.36 -1.80
C CYS A 44 -1.90 6.37 -2.75
N ALA A 45 -2.60 5.84 -3.77
CA ALA A 45 -3.04 6.60 -4.93
C ALA A 45 -4.47 7.12 -4.76
N ASP A 46 -4.70 8.41 -5.00
CA ASP A 46 -6.03 9.02 -5.12
C ASP A 46 -6.47 9.05 -6.58
N PRO A 47 -7.37 8.15 -7.01
CA PRO A 47 -7.92 8.20 -8.36
C PRO A 47 -8.90 9.37 -8.56
N SER A 48 -9.30 10.10 -7.51
CA SER A 48 -10.22 11.24 -7.62
C SER A 48 -9.57 12.48 -8.21
N GLU A 49 -8.25 12.55 -8.24
CA GLU A 49 -7.50 13.56 -8.98
C GLU A 49 -7.27 13.11 -10.42
N PRO A 50 -7.96 13.70 -11.42
CA PRO A 50 -7.99 13.17 -12.78
C PRO A 50 -6.60 13.19 -13.43
N ARG A 51 -6.10 12.00 -13.76
CA ARG A 51 -4.82 11.73 -14.43
C ARG A 51 -5.03 10.64 -15.48
N SER A 52 -4.10 10.48 -16.42
CA SER A 52 -4.15 9.36 -17.37
C SER A 52 -3.75 8.02 -16.73
N GLY A 53 -2.93 8.08 -15.68
CA GLY A 53 -2.56 6.93 -14.86
C GLY A 53 -3.50 6.68 -13.68
N ILE A 54 -2.97 6.07 -12.63
CA ILE A 54 -3.76 5.51 -11.52
C ILE A 54 -4.31 6.61 -10.59
N GLY A 55 -3.62 7.75 -10.47
CA GLY A 55 -4.02 8.84 -9.58
C GLY A 55 -2.85 9.57 -8.93
N ALA A 56 -3.15 10.45 -7.96
CA ALA A 56 -2.15 11.17 -7.18
C ALA A 56 -1.56 10.28 -6.09
N VAL A 57 -0.24 10.30 -5.87
CA VAL A 57 0.32 9.70 -4.65
C VAL A 57 0.20 10.70 -3.51
N ASP A 58 -0.78 10.49 -2.65
CA ASP A 58 -1.01 11.37 -1.49
C ASP A 58 -0.21 10.94 -0.26
N MET A 59 0.19 9.67 -0.23
CA MET A 59 1.05 9.13 0.80
C MET A 59 1.89 7.99 0.25
N ALA A 60 3.11 7.85 0.75
CA ALA A 60 3.95 6.70 0.49
C ALA A 60 4.54 6.15 1.78
N PHE A 61 4.96 4.89 1.75
CA PHE A 61 5.63 4.26 2.87
C PHE A 61 6.72 3.33 2.38
N ILE A 62 7.78 3.21 3.16
CA ILE A 62 8.78 2.17 2.99
C ILE A 62 8.55 1.15 4.10
N LEU A 63 8.26 -0.08 3.69
CA LEU A 63 8.18 -1.21 4.59
C LEU A 63 9.48 -1.99 4.50
N THR A 64 10.14 -2.20 5.63
CA THR A 64 11.27 -3.12 5.71
C THR A 64 10.74 -4.48 6.12
N LEU A 65 11.07 -5.48 5.31
CA LEU A 65 10.78 -6.88 5.58
C LEU A 65 12.09 -7.61 5.82
N ASN A 66 12.09 -8.56 6.75
CA ASN A 66 13.17 -9.52 6.93
C ASN A 66 12.57 -10.93 6.89
N ASN A 67 12.92 -11.68 5.85
CA ASN A 67 12.34 -13.00 5.58
C ASN A 67 10.79 -12.94 5.55
N GLY A 68 10.27 -11.93 4.86
CA GLY A 68 8.84 -11.63 4.71
C GLY A 68 8.14 -11.05 5.94
N ASN A 69 8.79 -10.99 7.11
CA ASN A 69 8.23 -10.35 8.29
C ASN A 69 8.49 -8.84 8.26
N ILE A 70 7.46 -8.02 8.48
CA ILE A 70 7.63 -6.57 8.54
C ILE A 70 8.36 -6.21 9.83
N THR A 71 9.57 -5.66 9.71
CA THR A 71 10.40 -5.23 10.84
C THR A 71 10.32 -3.73 11.08
N ASN A 72 10.02 -2.94 10.03
CA ASN A 72 9.88 -1.50 10.15
C ASN A 72 8.89 -0.93 9.12
N VAL A 73 8.27 0.20 9.47
CA VAL A 73 7.38 0.96 8.59
C VAL A 73 7.73 2.44 8.70
N THR A 74 8.23 3.02 7.62
CA THR A 74 8.63 4.42 7.56
C THR A 74 7.67 5.20 6.65
N ALA A 75 7.08 6.25 7.19
CA ALA A 75 6.23 7.16 6.43
C ALA A 75 7.07 8.03 5.47
N VAL A 76 6.63 8.13 4.22
CA VAL A 76 7.23 8.95 3.16
C VAL A 76 6.19 9.95 2.69
N TYR A 77 6.43 11.23 2.95
CA TYR A 77 5.50 12.30 2.60
C TYR A 77 5.81 12.81 1.18
N PRO A 78 4.91 12.62 0.19
CA PRO A 78 5.21 12.95 -1.21
C PRO A 78 5.42 14.45 -1.49
N HIS A 79 4.88 15.30 -0.61
CA HIS A 79 4.96 16.75 -0.76
C HIS A 79 6.43 17.21 -0.72
N ASN A 80 6.88 17.82 -1.81
CA ASN A 80 8.26 18.27 -2.07
C ASN A 80 9.30 17.17 -2.36
N MET A 81 8.93 15.88 -2.40
CA MET A 81 9.85 14.85 -2.89
C MET A 81 9.92 14.92 -4.41
N ALA A 82 10.99 15.51 -4.93
CA ALA A 82 11.18 15.71 -6.36
C ALA A 82 12.24 14.75 -6.91
N HIS A 83 12.06 14.37 -8.17
CA HIS A 83 13.07 13.62 -8.91
C HIS A 83 14.29 14.55 -9.16
N PRO A 84 15.53 14.03 -9.09
CA PRO A 84 16.73 14.85 -9.26
C PRO A 84 16.82 15.52 -10.63
N THR A 85 16.51 14.78 -11.72
CA THR A 85 16.73 15.24 -13.10
C THR A 85 15.57 15.06 -14.08
N ALA A 86 14.59 14.19 -13.82
CA ALA A 86 13.50 13.90 -14.75
C ALA A 86 12.55 15.09 -14.91
N GLU A 87 12.24 15.40 -16.16
CA GLU A 87 11.33 16.49 -16.52
C GLU A 87 9.87 16.02 -16.57
N PRO A 88 8.94 16.77 -15.97
CA PRO A 88 7.51 16.48 -16.06
C PRO A 88 6.96 16.76 -17.47
N PRO A 89 5.92 16.03 -17.89
CA PRO A 89 5.28 16.25 -19.19
C PRO A 89 4.71 17.67 -19.29
N ALA A 90 4.54 18.17 -20.52
CA ALA A 90 4.09 19.54 -20.77
C ALA A 90 2.76 19.88 -20.05
N ALA A 91 1.84 18.92 -19.97
CA ALA A 91 0.56 19.07 -19.26
C ALA A 91 0.75 19.33 -17.76
N LEU A 92 1.72 18.68 -17.12
CA LEU A 92 2.02 18.84 -15.70
C LEU A 92 2.82 20.13 -15.46
N ARG A 93 3.73 20.49 -16.36
CA ARG A 93 4.42 21.81 -16.35
C ARG A 93 3.45 22.98 -16.47
N ALA A 94 2.39 22.85 -17.27
CA ALA A 94 1.36 23.87 -17.38
C ALA A 94 0.60 24.12 -16.05
N GLN A 95 0.67 23.18 -15.10
CA GLN A 95 0.13 23.31 -13.75
C GLN A 95 1.15 23.88 -12.73
N GLY A 96 2.31 24.32 -13.20
CA GLY A 96 3.37 24.91 -12.35
C GLY A 96 4.33 23.89 -11.74
N VAL A 97 4.24 22.61 -12.13
CA VAL A 97 5.13 21.55 -11.65
C VAL A 97 6.39 21.51 -12.52
N ASN A 98 7.52 21.95 -11.95
CA ASN A 98 8.78 22.09 -12.68
C ASN A 98 9.70 20.86 -12.59
N ARG A 99 9.39 19.90 -11.72
CA ARG A 99 10.09 18.62 -11.55
C ARG A 99 9.07 17.53 -11.26
N TRP A 100 9.35 16.28 -11.65
CA TRP A 100 8.51 15.16 -11.23
C TRP A 100 8.46 15.08 -9.71
N LEU A 101 7.28 15.23 -9.13
CA LEU A 101 7.06 15.02 -7.70
C LEU A 101 6.61 13.57 -7.45
N LEU A 102 6.89 13.03 -6.26
CA LEU A 102 6.38 11.72 -5.87
C LEU A 102 4.86 11.68 -5.98
N HIS A 103 4.20 12.78 -5.60
CA HIS A 103 2.76 12.97 -5.73
C HIS A 103 2.26 12.76 -7.16
N ASP A 104 3.05 13.17 -8.14
CA ASP A 104 2.66 13.07 -9.53
C ASP A 104 3.11 11.79 -10.20
N SER A 105 4.00 11.00 -9.57
CA SER A 105 4.69 9.84 -10.18
C SER A 105 3.80 8.89 -11.00
N LEU A 106 2.52 8.75 -10.65
CA LEU A 106 1.54 7.92 -11.36
C LEU A 106 0.65 8.71 -12.36
N TRP A 107 1.15 9.82 -12.90
CA TRP A 107 0.43 10.72 -13.81
C TRP A 107 0.08 10.09 -15.15
N GLU A 108 1.05 9.39 -15.75
CA GLU A 108 0.90 8.79 -17.08
C GLU A 108 0.30 7.38 -16.99
N ALA A 109 -0.33 6.92 -18.06
CA ALA A 109 -0.93 5.58 -18.15
C ALA A 109 0.12 4.45 -18.07
N ASP A 110 1.40 4.77 -18.29
CA ASP A 110 2.52 3.83 -18.15
C ASP A 110 2.88 3.64 -16.67
N THR A 111 2.26 2.62 -16.06
CA THR A 111 2.48 2.28 -14.65
C THR A 111 3.93 1.89 -14.35
N GLU A 112 4.65 1.23 -15.27
CA GLU A 112 6.05 0.84 -15.02
C GLU A 112 6.96 2.07 -14.98
N LYS A 113 6.73 3.04 -15.88
CA LYS A 113 7.40 4.34 -15.82
C LYS A 113 7.08 5.07 -14.53
N GLY A 114 5.80 5.10 -14.12
CA GLY A 114 5.40 5.79 -12.90
C GLY A 114 6.00 5.16 -11.64
N VAL A 115 6.04 3.83 -11.57
CA VAL A 115 6.70 3.07 -10.51
C VAL A 115 8.19 3.38 -10.46
N ARG A 116 8.88 3.33 -11.60
CA ARG A 116 10.32 3.65 -11.65
C ARG A 116 10.60 5.06 -11.13
N LEU A 117 9.83 6.04 -11.59
CA LEU A 117 9.94 7.42 -11.11
C LEU A 117 9.72 7.51 -9.59
N ALA A 118 8.70 6.84 -9.05
CA ALA A 118 8.45 6.83 -7.62
C ALA A 118 9.63 6.24 -6.82
N GLN A 119 10.21 5.13 -7.28
CA GLN A 119 11.38 4.52 -6.64
C GLN A 119 12.60 5.43 -6.69
N GLU A 120 12.90 6.02 -7.86
CA GLU A 120 14.02 6.96 -8.04
C GLU A 120 13.87 8.20 -7.15
N ILE A 121 12.66 8.74 -7.05
CA ILE A 121 12.35 9.88 -6.18
C ILE A 121 12.57 9.50 -4.72
N VAL A 122 12.04 8.36 -4.27
CA VAL A 122 12.18 7.92 -2.88
C VAL A 122 13.64 7.62 -2.54
N GLU A 123 14.37 6.92 -3.41
CA GLU A 123 15.79 6.61 -3.21
C GLU A 123 16.62 7.88 -3.11
N TYR A 124 16.42 8.85 -4.02
CA TYR A 124 17.15 10.12 -3.98
C TYR A 124 16.88 10.94 -2.71
N ASN A 125 15.62 10.99 -2.24
CA ASN A 125 15.24 11.83 -1.11
C ASN A 125 15.45 11.15 0.26
N THR A 126 15.56 9.82 0.31
CA THR A 126 15.66 9.07 1.58
C THR A 126 16.92 8.23 1.72
N GLY A 127 17.64 7.96 0.62
CA GLY A 127 18.75 7.01 0.57
C GLY A 127 18.32 5.54 0.59
N VAL A 128 17.02 5.24 0.63
CA VAL A 128 16.51 3.87 0.70
C VAL A 128 16.06 3.41 -0.69
N LYS A 129 16.75 2.40 -1.22
CA LYS A 129 16.34 1.69 -2.43
C LYS A 129 15.22 0.70 -2.11
N THR A 130 14.23 0.59 -2.99
CA THR A 130 13.11 -0.34 -2.83
C THR A 130 13.14 -1.47 -3.86
N ASP A 131 12.75 -2.67 -3.44
CA ASP A 131 12.75 -3.89 -4.25
C ASP A 131 11.41 -4.11 -4.97
N ILE A 132 10.32 -3.74 -4.29
CA ILE A 132 8.95 -4.01 -4.71
C ILE A 132 8.16 -2.72 -4.55
N VAL A 133 7.28 -2.42 -5.51
CA VAL A 133 6.31 -1.36 -5.39
C VAL A 133 4.90 -1.94 -5.35
N VAL A 134 4.13 -1.50 -4.37
CA VAL A 134 2.71 -1.80 -4.26
C VAL A 134 1.94 -0.49 -4.37
N ILE A 135 0.95 -0.42 -5.25
CA ILE A 135 0.06 0.73 -5.40
C ILE A 135 -1.31 0.30 -4.91
N VAL A 136 -1.95 1.14 -4.11
CA VAL A 136 -3.26 0.87 -3.52
C VAL A 136 -4.16 2.09 -3.66
N THR A 137 -5.41 1.86 -4.05
CA THR A 137 -6.46 2.87 -4.07
C THR A 137 -7.35 2.73 -2.83
N PRO A 138 -8.12 3.77 -2.44
CA PRO A 138 -9.10 3.65 -1.37
C PRO A 138 -10.13 2.52 -1.59
N GLN A 139 -10.48 2.26 -2.84
CA GLN A 139 -11.39 1.19 -3.25
C GLN A 139 -10.87 -0.20 -2.84
N ALA A 140 -9.54 -0.41 -2.86
CA ALA A 140 -8.94 -1.64 -2.39
C ALA A 140 -9.24 -1.88 -0.90
N VAL A 141 -9.14 -0.83 -0.08
CA VAL A 141 -9.40 -0.89 1.36
C VAL A 141 -10.85 -1.18 1.64
N ASP A 142 -11.74 -0.46 0.95
CA ASP A 142 -13.18 -0.61 1.14
C ASP A 142 -13.62 -2.03 0.78
N GLY A 143 -13.14 -2.56 -0.35
CA GLY A 143 -13.41 -3.94 -0.76
C GLY A 143 -12.90 -4.97 0.24
N ILE A 144 -11.74 -4.74 0.84
CA ILE A 144 -11.20 -5.64 1.87
C ILE A 144 -12.00 -5.56 3.18
N LEU A 145 -12.29 -4.37 3.69
CA LEU A 145 -13.09 -4.17 4.90
C LEU A 145 -14.49 -4.76 4.74
N GLN A 146 -15.07 -4.66 3.54
CA GLN A 146 -16.35 -5.27 3.22
C GLN A 146 -16.28 -6.81 3.29
N ALA A 147 -15.18 -7.41 2.86
CA ALA A 147 -15.02 -8.87 2.84
C ALA A 147 -14.74 -9.47 4.23
N ILE A 148 -13.91 -8.84 5.06
CA ILE A 148 -13.53 -9.37 6.39
C ILE A 148 -14.58 -9.11 7.47
N GLY A 149 -15.60 -8.29 7.15
CA GLY A 149 -16.60 -7.82 8.08
C GLY A 149 -16.07 -6.76 9.06
N PRO A 150 -16.90 -6.31 10.01
CA PRO A 150 -16.51 -5.27 10.95
C PRO A 150 -15.26 -5.64 11.75
N VAL A 151 -14.35 -4.67 11.92
CA VAL A 151 -13.12 -4.81 12.72
C VAL A 151 -13.16 -3.86 13.91
N TYR A 152 -12.70 -4.32 15.07
CA TYR A 152 -12.73 -3.51 16.29
C TYR A 152 -11.46 -2.66 16.41
N VAL A 153 -11.63 -1.35 16.41
CA VAL A 153 -10.57 -0.37 16.64
C VAL A 153 -10.71 0.18 18.06
N GLU A 154 -9.63 0.08 18.84
CA GLU A 154 -9.57 0.59 20.20
C GLU A 154 -9.87 2.11 20.22
N GLY A 155 -10.84 2.52 21.04
CA GLY A 155 -11.30 3.91 21.12
C GLY A 155 -12.31 4.35 20.06
N GLN A 156 -12.59 3.54 19.03
CA GLN A 156 -13.54 3.88 17.94
C GLN A 156 -14.66 2.85 17.75
N GLY A 157 -14.52 1.63 18.30
CA GLY A 157 -15.53 0.59 18.16
C GLY A 157 -15.41 -0.18 16.84
N TYR A 158 -16.52 -0.70 16.34
CA TYR A 158 -16.54 -1.52 15.13
C TYR A 158 -16.58 -0.67 13.86
N VAL A 159 -15.60 -0.87 12.99
CA VAL A 159 -15.45 -0.20 11.70
C VAL A 159 -15.83 -1.15 10.57
N SER A 160 -16.71 -0.71 9.66
CA SER A 160 -17.13 -1.50 8.50
C SER A 160 -17.31 -0.64 7.26
N GLY A 161 -16.93 -1.16 6.09
CA GLY A 161 -17.41 -0.73 4.76
C GLY A 161 -17.15 0.71 4.29
N ASN A 162 -16.47 1.57 5.05
CA ASN A 162 -16.05 2.90 4.57
C ASN A 162 -14.78 3.38 5.28
N SER A 163 -13.65 3.01 4.69
CA SER A 163 -12.29 3.31 5.18
C SER A 163 -12.04 4.83 5.25
N ILE A 164 -12.50 5.57 4.24
CA ILE A 164 -12.32 7.02 4.14
C ILE A 164 -13.07 7.75 5.26
N ASN A 165 -14.32 7.37 5.54
CA ASN A 165 -15.11 8.02 6.58
C ASN A 165 -14.53 7.76 7.97
N PHE A 166 -14.10 6.53 8.25
CA PHE A 166 -13.38 6.21 9.49
C PHE A 166 -12.17 7.14 9.72
N LEU A 167 -11.33 7.33 8.69
CA LEU A 167 -10.19 8.23 8.80
C LEU A 167 -10.58 9.69 8.96
N ARG A 168 -11.69 10.12 8.35
CA ARG A 168 -12.20 11.49 8.52
C ARG A 168 -12.74 11.72 9.92
N ASP A 169 -13.36 10.72 10.53
CA ASP A 169 -13.94 10.81 11.87
C ASP A 169 -12.87 10.79 12.97
N GLU A 170 -11.82 9.97 12.84
CA GLU A 170 -10.65 10.00 13.74
C GLU A 170 -9.98 11.38 13.79
N GLN A 171 -9.92 12.07 12.65
CA GLN A 171 -9.37 13.43 12.60
C GLN A 171 -10.24 14.47 13.28
N ARG A 172 -11.56 14.32 13.20
CA ARG A 172 -12.49 15.23 13.90
C ARG A 172 -12.35 15.11 15.41
N GLN A 173 -11.87 13.97 15.89
CA GLN A 173 -11.59 13.71 17.31
C GLN A 173 -10.17 14.13 17.75
N GLY A 174 -9.37 14.72 16.86
CA GLY A 174 -8.05 15.29 17.19
C GLY A 174 -6.86 14.34 17.07
N SER A 175 -7.07 13.08 16.63
CA SER A 175 -5.97 12.16 16.31
C SER A 175 -5.21 12.60 15.06
N SER A 176 -3.88 12.50 15.08
CA SER A 176 -3.10 12.57 13.84
C SER A 176 -3.36 11.32 13.00
N ARG A 177 -3.35 11.46 11.66
CA ARG A 177 -3.77 10.38 10.75
C ARG A 177 -2.90 9.12 10.80
N GLY A 178 -1.61 9.26 11.09
CA GLY A 178 -0.70 8.12 11.22
C GLY A 178 -1.18 7.11 12.26
N PRO A 179 -1.41 7.54 13.51
CA PRO A 179 -2.06 6.75 14.55
C PRO A 179 -3.41 6.13 14.16
N ALA A 180 -4.30 6.89 13.49
CA ALA A 180 -5.60 6.40 13.03
C ALA A 180 -5.49 5.23 12.04
N VAL A 181 -4.45 5.25 11.22
CA VAL A 181 -4.19 4.18 10.27
C VAL A 181 -3.59 2.98 10.98
N GLN A 182 -2.62 3.22 11.87
CA GLN A 182 -2.02 2.16 12.67
C GLN A 182 -3.07 1.45 13.54
N SER A 183 -4.05 2.17 14.08
CA SER A 183 -5.15 1.61 14.88
C SER A 183 -6.03 0.68 14.05
N LEU A 184 -6.45 1.10 12.84
CA LEU A 184 -7.20 0.24 11.93
C LEU A 184 -6.37 -0.94 11.42
N MET A 185 -5.10 -0.73 11.11
CA MET A 185 -4.19 -1.80 10.72
C MET A 185 -4.11 -2.89 11.78
N LYS A 186 -3.91 -2.49 13.04
CA LYS A 186 -3.87 -3.40 14.18
C LYS A 186 -5.21 -4.13 14.35
N ALA A 187 -6.33 -3.44 14.12
CA ALA A 187 -7.66 -4.04 14.16
C ALA A 187 -7.85 -5.12 13.09
N ILE A 188 -7.44 -4.84 11.85
CA ILE A 188 -7.53 -5.79 10.74
C ILE A 188 -6.61 -6.98 10.99
N PHE A 189 -5.35 -6.73 11.38
CA PHE A 189 -4.39 -7.79 11.74
C PHE A 189 -4.95 -8.72 12.83
N ASN A 190 -5.55 -8.14 13.87
CA ASN A 190 -6.16 -8.92 14.94
C ASN A 190 -7.39 -9.69 14.44
N ALA A 191 -8.22 -9.09 13.59
CA ALA A 191 -9.37 -9.76 13.01
C ALA A 191 -8.97 -10.94 12.11
N THR A 192 -7.85 -10.84 11.39
CA THR A 192 -7.36 -11.87 10.48
C THR A 192 -6.59 -12.99 11.18
N LYS A 193 -6.49 -12.96 12.52
CA LYS A 193 -6.15 -14.17 13.30
C LYS A 193 -7.24 -15.24 13.18
N ASP A 194 -8.46 -14.83 12.82
CA ASP A 194 -9.52 -15.75 12.40
C ASP A 194 -9.26 -16.23 10.96
N ARG A 195 -9.15 -17.55 10.78
CA ARG A 195 -8.86 -18.18 9.48
C ARG A 195 -9.89 -17.84 8.40
N SER A 196 -11.17 -17.74 8.75
CA SER A 196 -12.23 -17.41 7.78
C SER A 196 -12.07 -15.97 7.28
N LYS A 197 -11.74 -15.04 8.19
CA LYS A 197 -11.46 -13.64 7.85
C LYS A 197 -10.15 -13.49 7.09
N TYR A 198 -9.14 -14.31 7.40
CA TYR A 198 -7.90 -14.37 6.62
C TYR A 198 -8.16 -14.83 5.17
N ILE A 199 -8.97 -15.88 4.97
CA ILE A 199 -9.33 -16.34 3.62
C ILE A 199 -10.12 -15.25 2.88
N ALA A 200 -11.06 -14.58 3.55
CA ALA A 200 -11.81 -13.45 3.00
C ALA A 200 -10.90 -12.29 2.60
N LEU A 201 -9.91 -11.97 3.45
CA LEU A 201 -8.87 -10.98 3.18
C LEU A 201 -8.12 -11.29 1.89
N VAL A 202 -7.61 -12.51 1.77
CA VAL A 202 -6.83 -12.95 0.60
C VAL A 202 -7.68 -12.89 -0.67
N ASN A 203 -8.92 -13.39 -0.61
CA ASN A 203 -9.82 -13.36 -1.76
C ASN A 203 -10.16 -11.92 -2.17
N ALA A 204 -10.39 -11.02 -1.22
CA ALA A 204 -10.60 -9.61 -1.50
C ALA A 204 -9.35 -8.97 -2.11
N GLY A 205 -8.15 -9.26 -1.59
CA GLY A 205 -6.89 -8.79 -2.17
C GLY A 205 -6.71 -9.23 -3.63
N ILE A 206 -7.04 -10.49 -3.95
CA ILE A 206 -7.03 -11.00 -5.33
C ILE A 206 -8.02 -10.25 -6.21
N GLN A 207 -9.26 -10.07 -5.75
CA GLN A 207 -10.29 -9.34 -6.49
C GLN A 207 -9.89 -7.89 -6.74
N GLN A 208 -9.34 -7.22 -5.73
CA GLN A 208 -8.88 -5.83 -5.84
C GLN A 208 -7.66 -5.68 -6.75
N TYR A 209 -6.76 -6.67 -6.77
CA TYR A 209 -5.68 -6.76 -7.75
C TYR A 209 -6.22 -6.91 -9.18
N GLN A 210 -7.17 -7.82 -9.40
CA GLN A 210 -7.81 -8.01 -10.72
C GLN A 210 -8.58 -6.77 -11.20
N GLN A 211 -9.14 -5.99 -10.28
CA GLN A 211 -9.83 -4.74 -10.56
C GLN A 211 -8.90 -3.54 -10.79
N GLY A 212 -7.58 -3.71 -10.62
CA GLY A 212 -6.59 -2.63 -10.74
C GLY A 212 -6.55 -1.66 -9.56
N ASN A 213 -7.28 -1.97 -8.48
CA ASN A 213 -7.25 -1.20 -7.23
C ASN A 213 -6.00 -1.51 -6.39
N ILE A 214 -5.35 -2.65 -6.67
CA ILE A 214 -4.02 -3.01 -6.18
C ILE A 214 -3.14 -3.29 -7.39
N VAL A 215 -1.96 -2.67 -7.44
CA VAL A 215 -0.93 -3.00 -8.44
C VAL A 215 0.35 -3.39 -7.71
N VAL A 216 1.03 -4.43 -8.19
CA VAL A 216 2.31 -4.89 -7.63
C VAL A 216 3.34 -4.97 -8.74
N VAL A 217 4.49 -4.36 -8.52
CA VAL A 217 5.62 -4.34 -9.45
C VAL A 217 6.90 -4.78 -8.70
N PRO A 218 7.63 -5.79 -9.18
CA PRO A 218 7.31 -6.62 -10.35
C PRO A 218 6.10 -7.53 -10.10
N GLN A 219 5.33 -7.85 -11.14
CA GLN A 219 4.14 -8.71 -11.04
C GLN A 219 4.45 -10.09 -10.42
N GLY A 220 5.67 -10.60 -10.63
CA GLY A 220 6.13 -11.85 -10.04
C GLY A 220 6.05 -11.89 -8.51
N ALA A 221 6.17 -10.75 -7.82
CA ALA A 221 6.04 -10.69 -6.36
C ALA A 221 4.62 -11.05 -5.91
N PHE A 222 3.59 -10.65 -6.65
CA PHE A 222 2.21 -11.03 -6.35
C PHE A 222 1.92 -12.50 -6.66
N ILE A 223 2.52 -13.06 -7.71
CA ILE A 223 2.38 -14.49 -8.02
C ILE A 223 2.98 -15.36 -6.92
N GLN A 224 4.18 -15.01 -6.44
CA GLN A 224 4.85 -15.74 -5.36
C GLN A 224 4.05 -15.71 -4.06
N PHE A 225 3.35 -14.61 -3.80
CA PHE A 225 2.38 -14.52 -2.71
C PHE A 225 1.21 -15.47 -2.84
N LEU A 226 0.56 -15.51 -4.02
CA LEU A 226 -0.55 -16.43 -4.23
C LEU A 226 -0.12 -17.89 -4.04
N ILE A 227 1.11 -18.22 -4.45
CA ILE A 227 1.68 -19.55 -4.25
C ILE A 227 1.87 -19.84 -2.75
N SER A 228 2.45 -18.92 -1.98
CA SER A 228 2.67 -19.13 -0.54
C SER A 228 1.34 -19.29 0.22
N THR A 229 0.33 -18.49 -0.12
CA THR A 229 -1.00 -18.60 0.50
C THR A 229 -1.78 -19.83 0.03
N GLY A 230 -1.62 -20.24 -1.23
CA GLY A 230 -2.29 -21.42 -1.78
C GLY A 230 -1.77 -22.73 -1.18
N ILE A 231 -0.45 -22.82 -0.94
CA ILE A 231 0.18 -23.96 -0.28
C ILE A 231 -0.34 -24.12 1.15
N GLU A 232 -0.48 -23.02 1.90
CA GLU A 232 -1.03 -23.05 3.26
C GLU A 232 -2.46 -23.61 3.30
N ARG A 233 -3.32 -23.20 2.35
CA ARG A 233 -4.69 -23.72 2.22
C ARG A 233 -4.74 -25.24 1.98
N ALA A 234 -3.69 -25.82 1.39
CA ALA A 234 -3.63 -27.24 1.06
C ALA A 234 -3.02 -28.09 2.19
N THR A 235 -2.26 -27.51 3.11
CA THR A 235 -1.50 -28.24 4.14
C THR A 235 -2.10 -28.18 5.55
N THR A 236 -3.27 -27.54 5.74
CA THR A 236 -3.99 -27.40 7.03
C THR A 236 -5.51 -27.35 6.86
#